data_AF-A0A4S8Z551-F1
#
_entry.id   AF-A0A4S8Z551-F1
#
_cell.length_a   1.000
_cell.length_b   1.000
_cell.length_c   1.000
_cell.angle_alpha   90.00
_cell.angle_beta   90.00
_cell.angle_gamma   90.00
#
_symmetry.space_group_name_H-M   'P 1'
#
loop_
_entity.id
_entity.type
_entity.pdbx_description
1 polymer ?
#
loop_
_entity_poly.entity_id
_entity_poly.type
_entity_poly.pdbx_seq_one_letter_code
_entity_poly.pdbx_strand_id
1 'polypeptide(L)'
;MSIDSAMPELDTESQPYVLSAFVILCRMFRSFSDASSGARLTADDLTLFNNQLLRIPTLTEHHNDLQKADLSVTQQWLRLMFWKLAINKVIMTANTNDDIRSVFFPISLAKDLLTNISAMSIDTLEAHGPGMELKLFEVTNSVADMISLNPRQATSALEIGPQDILVHLANIIGRFRGGNKTLLPLLQSRLSGIGLDSLILPRITDVTYDSPDTNREKSSIESNEALAEHSPDDEHCVLFDPNSY
;
A
#
# COMPACT_ATOMS: atom_id res chain seq x y z
N MET A 1 -27.40 4.84 37.25
CA MET A 1 -26.22 4.13 36.71
C MET A 1 -25.01 4.81 37.32
N SER A 2 -24.38 4.19 38.34
CA SER A 2 -23.25 4.79 39.06
C SER A 2 -21.97 4.37 38.34
N ILE A 3 -21.21 5.34 37.85
CA ILE A 3 -19.92 5.08 37.21
C ILE A 3 -18.94 4.67 38.32
N ASP A 4 -18.22 3.57 38.10
CA ASP A 4 -17.26 3.00 39.05
C ASP A 4 -16.11 3.99 39.32
N SER A 5 -15.95 4.38 40.58
CA SER A 5 -14.95 5.32 41.07
C SER A 5 -13.51 4.78 41.01
N ALA A 6 -13.32 3.51 40.63
CA ALA A 6 -11.99 2.91 40.40
C ALA A 6 -11.55 2.98 38.94
N MET A 7 -12.35 3.52 38.02
CA MET A 7 -11.90 3.70 36.63
C MET A 7 -10.82 4.79 36.57
N PRO A 8 -9.70 4.54 35.85
CA PRO A 8 -8.75 5.58 35.52
C PRO A 8 -9.49 6.74 34.87
N GLU A 9 -9.20 7.96 35.32
CA GLU A 9 -9.71 9.16 34.67
C GLU A 9 -9.29 9.09 33.20
N LEU A 10 -10.28 9.14 32.28
CA LEU A 10 -9.96 9.24 30.85
C LEU A 10 -9.13 10.50 30.72
N ASP A 11 -7.88 10.32 30.33
CA ASP A 11 -6.95 11.41 30.08
C ASP A 11 -7.47 12.19 28.88
N THR A 12 -8.43 13.08 29.15
CA THR A 12 -8.92 14.10 28.22
C THR A 12 -7.95 15.27 28.25
N GLU A 13 -6.65 15.02 28.32
CA GLU A 13 -5.70 15.93 27.73
C GLU A 13 -6.07 16.00 26.25
N SER A 14 -6.75 17.08 25.90
CA SER A 14 -7.08 17.48 24.55
C SER A 14 -5.77 17.57 23.77
N GLN A 15 -5.28 16.46 23.20
CA GLN A 15 -4.03 16.37 22.46
C GLN A 15 -4.14 17.31 21.24
N PRO A 16 -3.73 18.58 21.34
CA PRO A 16 -4.01 19.57 20.30
C PRO A 16 -3.26 19.20 19.02
N TYR A 17 -2.16 18.46 19.20
CA TYR A 17 -1.24 17.99 18.18
C TYR A 17 -1.80 16.80 17.38
N VAL A 18 -2.56 15.89 18.01
CA VAL A 18 -3.22 14.79 17.27
C VAL A 18 -4.28 15.34 16.32
N LEU A 19 -5.10 16.28 16.80
CA LEU A 19 -6.06 16.98 15.95
C LEU A 19 -5.34 17.81 14.87
N SER A 20 -4.16 18.35 15.18
CA SER A 20 -3.38 19.13 14.20
C SER A 20 -2.96 18.32 12.98
N ALA A 21 -2.45 17.09 13.16
CA ALA A 21 -2.03 16.24 12.04
C ALA A 21 -3.23 15.85 11.16
N PHE A 22 -4.35 15.49 11.78
CA PHE A 22 -5.59 15.20 11.04
C PHE A 22 -6.11 16.41 10.25
N VAL A 23 -6.11 17.60 10.86
CA VAL A 23 -6.51 18.84 10.18
C VAL A 23 -5.57 19.16 9.02
N ILE A 24 -4.28 18.91 9.17
CA ILE A 24 -3.29 19.07 8.10
C ILE A 24 -3.62 18.12 6.93
N LEU A 25 -3.89 16.83 7.18
CA LEU A 25 -4.31 15.90 6.13
C LEU A 25 -5.56 16.40 5.40
N CYS A 26 -6.59 16.81 6.16
CA CYS A 26 -7.81 17.35 5.57
C CYS A 26 -7.54 18.55 4.66
N ARG A 27 -6.61 19.44 5.04
CA ARG A 27 -6.20 20.58 4.21
C ARG A 27 -5.49 20.13 2.94
N MET A 28 -4.61 19.13 3.00
CA MET A 28 -3.94 18.57 1.82
C MET A 28 -4.95 17.96 0.84
N PHE A 29 -5.86 17.12 1.32
CA PHE A 29 -6.89 16.50 0.50
C PHE A 29 -7.86 17.51 -0.09
N ARG A 30 -8.24 18.54 0.67
CA ARG A 30 -9.04 19.65 0.16
C ARG A 30 -8.32 20.41 -0.95
N SER A 31 -7.05 20.76 -0.73
CA SER A 31 -6.22 21.42 -1.77
C SER A 31 -6.18 20.59 -3.05
N PHE A 32 -6.00 19.27 -2.93
CA PHE A 32 -6.02 18.36 -4.07
C PHE A 32 -7.39 18.31 -4.76
N SER A 33 -8.48 18.21 -4.00
CA SER A 33 -9.84 18.21 -4.52
C SER A 33 -10.16 19.50 -5.28
N ASP A 34 -9.82 20.65 -4.69
CA ASP A 34 -10.06 21.96 -5.28
C ASP A 34 -9.27 22.12 -6.59
N ALA A 35 -7.99 21.73 -6.59
CA ALA A 35 -7.12 21.80 -7.78
C ALA A 35 -7.54 20.83 -8.89
N SER A 36 -8.03 19.63 -8.54
CA SER A 36 -8.43 18.60 -9.51
C SER A 36 -9.83 18.81 -10.09
N SER A 37 -10.67 19.64 -9.46
CA SER A 37 -12.02 19.95 -9.93
C SER A 37 -12.06 20.94 -11.11
N GLY A 38 -10.92 21.54 -11.48
CA GLY A 38 -10.84 22.48 -12.59
C GLY A 38 -11.14 21.83 -13.95
N ALA A 39 -11.93 22.51 -14.78
CA ALA A 39 -12.34 21.99 -16.10
C ALA A 39 -11.17 21.80 -17.09
N ARG A 40 -10.09 22.59 -16.95
CA ARG A 40 -8.85 22.46 -17.73
C ARG A 40 -7.67 22.66 -16.79
N LEU A 41 -6.74 21.71 -16.78
CA LEU A 41 -5.47 21.83 -16.06
C LEU A 41 -4.45 22.53 -16.94
N THR A 42 -3.74 23.49 -16.37
CA THR A 42 -2.60 24.19 -17.00
C THR A 42 -1.30 23.86 -16.27
N ALA A 43 -0.17 24.22 -16.89
CA ALA A 43 1.14 24.08 -16.25
C ALA A 43 1.29 25.00 -15.02
N ASP A 44 0.58 26.12 -14.99
CA ASP A 44 0.59 27.06 -13.87
C ASP A 44 -0.23 26.51 -12.68
N ASP A 45 -1.35 25.83 -12.95
CA ASP A 45 -2.13 25.13 -11.92
C ASP A 45 -1.28 24.04 -11.24
N LEU A 46 -0.43 23.35 -12.00
CA LEU A 46 0.52 22.36 -11.49
C LEU A 46 1.50 22.96 -10.50
N THR A 47 2.18 24.04 -10.92
CA THR A 47 3.13 24.76 -10.08
C THR A 47 2.45 25.35 -8.86
N LEU A 48 1.25 25.91 -9.02
CA LEU A 48 0.47 26.50 -7.93
C LEU A 48 0.13 25.45 -6.88
N PHE A 49 -0.46 24.31 -7.29
CA PHE A 49 -0.80 23.21 -6.39
C PHE A 49 0.43 22.70 -5.66
N ASN A 50 1.52 22.44 -6.38
CA ASN A 50 2.77 21.93 -5.81
C ASN A 50 3.32 22.87 -4.72
N ASN A 51 3.40 24.17 -5.02
CA ASN A 51 3.89 25.18 -4.09
C ASN A 51 2.97 25.35 -2.88
N GLN A 52 1.65 25.31 -3.07
CA GLN A 52 0.69 25.37 -1.96
C GLN A 52 0.81 24.15 -1.06
N LEU A 53 0.93 22.96 -1.64
CA LEU A 53 1.02 21.73 -0.90
C LEU A 53 2.34 21.65 -0.11
N LEU A 54 3.47 22.07 -0.69
CA LEU A 54 4.79 22.11 -0.02
C LEU A 54 4.88 23.15 1.11
N ARG A 55 4.04 24.20 1.10
CA ARG A 55 3.98 25.18 2.21
C ARG A 55 3.35 24.60 3.48
N ILE A 56 2.68 23.44 3.39
CA ILE A 56 2.09 22.78 4.54
C ILE A 56 3.20 22.04 5.29
N PRO A 57 3.50 22.39 6.56
CA PRO A 57 4.60 21.78 7.29
C PRO A 57 4.24 20.36 7.73
N THR A 58 5.06 19.38 7.35
CA THR A 58 4.84 17.94 7.61
C THR A 58 5.81 17.34 8.62
N LEU A 59 6.93 18.00 8.88
CA LEU A 59 7.99 17.56 9.79
C LEU A 59 8.18 18.59 10.91
N THR A 60 7.19 18.72 11.80
CA THR A 60 7.28 19.67 12.93
C THR A 60 7.70 18.97 14.22
N GLU A 61 8.41 19.66 15.11
CA GLU A 61 8.83 19.13 16.42
C GLU A 61 7.64 18.71 17.31
N HIS A 62 6.45 19.23 17.04
CA HIS A 62 5.24 18.93 17.79
C HIS A 62 4.54 17.64 17.34
N HIS A 63 5.00 17.02 16.24
CA HIS A 63 4.47 15.77 15.72
C HIS A 63 5.36 14.60 16.12
N ASN A 64 4.75 13.49 16.52
CA ASN A 64 5.48 12.23 16.70
C ASN A 64 5.86 11.63 15.33
N ASP A 65 6.72 10.63 15.33
CA ASP A 65 7.22 10.02 14.09
C ASP A 65 6.09 9.39 13.26
N LEU A 66 5.05 8.85 13.90
CA LEU A 66 3.88 8.28 13.22
C LEU A 66 3.15 9.36 12.41
N GLN A 67 2.92 10.53 13.00
CA GLN A 67 2.29 11.67 12.34
C GLN A 67 3.18 12.23 11.23
N LYS A 68 4.47 12.42 11.50
CA LYS A 68 5.45 12.88 10.50
C LYS A 68 5.48 11.96 9.29
N ALA A 69 5.45 10.65 9.51
CA ALA A 69 5.38 9.64 8.46
C ALA A 69 4.12 9.81 7.59
N ASP A 70 2.93 9.84 8.20
CA ASP A 70 1.69 9.97 7.44
C ASP A 70 1.63 11.28 6.64
N LEU A 71 1.98 12.39 7.30
CA LEU A 71 1.95 13.71 6.68
C LEU A 71 2.92 13.81 5.52
N SER A 72 4.19 13.43 5.72
CA SER A 72 5.21 13.55 4.68
C SER A 72 4.96 12.61 3.51
N VAL A 73 4.59 11.34 3.78
CA VAL A 73 4.30 10.38 2.70
C VAL A 73 3.02 10.78 1.95
N THR A 74 1.95 11.17 2.65
CA THR A 74 0.71 11.61 2.01
C THR A 74 0.92 12.87 1.17
N GLN A 75 1.74 13.83 1.63
CA GLN A 75 2.08 15.02 0.87
C GLN A 75 2.77 14.67 -0.45
N GLN A 76 3.80 13.82 -0.42
CA GLN A 76 4.49 13.39 -1.65
C GLN A 76 3.57 12.57 -2.56
N TRP A 77 2.76 11.68 -1.99
CA TRP A 77 1.79 10.91 -2.75
C TRP A 77 0.77 11.79 -3.49
N LEU A 78 0.22 12.81 -2.83
CA LEU A 78 -0.72 13.76 -3.46
C LEU A 78 -0.06 14.57 -4.59
N ARG A 79 1.20 14.99 -4.42
CA ARG A 79 1.99 15.63 -5.49
C ARG A 79 2.11 14.70 -6.71
N LEU A 80 2.44 13.43 -6.49
CA LEU A 80 2.53 12.44 -7.56
C LEU A 80 1.17 12.20 -8.23
N MET A 81 0.09 12.06 -7.46
CA MET A 81 -1.25 11.84 -8.02
C MET A 81 -1.67 13.02 -8.89
N PHE A 82 -1.40 14.24 -8.47
CA PHE A 82 -1.76 15.43 -9.26
C PHE A 82 -0.95 15.51 -10.55
N TRP A 83 0.34 15.19 -10.48
CA TRP A 83 1.18 15.07 -11.66
C TRP A 83 0.66 14.01 -12.65
N LYS A 84 0.28 12.82 -12.17
CA LYS A 84 -0.31 11.75 -12.99
C LYS A 84 -1.61 12.21 -13.67
N LEU A 85 -2.43 13.00 -12.98
CA LEU A 85 -3.65 13.58 -13.56
C LEU A 85 -3.36 14.58 -14.69
N ALA A 86 -2.19 15.21 -14.68
CA ALA A 86 -1.83 16.29 -15.58
C ALA A 86 -0.93 15.88 -16.74
N ILE A 87 -0.14 14.79 -16.63
CA ILE A 87 0.86 14.41 -17.64
C ILE A 87 0.29 14.28 -19.06
N ASN A 88 -0.97 13.86 -19.20
CA ASN A 88 -1.64 13.72 -20.50
C ASN A 88 -2.48 14.96 -20.89
N LYS A 89 -2.52 16.00 -20.05
CA LYS A 89 -3.34 17.21 -20.23
C LYS A 89 -2.51 18.47 -20.39
N VAL A 90 -1.28 18.46 -19.92
CA VAL A 90 -0.37 19.60 -19.85
C VAL A 90 0.94 19.23 -20.55
N ILE A 91 1.52 20.17 -21.29
CA ILE A 91 2.85 20.00 -21.88
C ILE A 91 3.89 20.01 -20.76
N MET A 92 4.50 18.85 -20.52
CA MET A 92 5.57 18.68 -19.55
C MET A 92 6.94 18.98 -20.19
N THR A 93 7.90 19.38 -19.38
CA THR A 93 9.26 19.64 -19.82
C THR A 93 10.14 18.40 -19.65
N ALA A 94 11.18 18.28 -20.47
CA ALA A 94 12.21 17.25 -20.33
C ALA A 94 13.39 17.69 -19.43
N ASN A 95 13.22 18.79 -18.67
CA ASN A 95 14.23 19.31 -17.77
C ASN A 95 14.04 18.69 -16.38
N THR A 96 15.05 18.01 -15.86
CA THR A 96 15.00 17.39 -14.52
C THR A 96 14.89 18.40 -13.38
N ASN A 97 15.20 19.67 -13.63
CA ASN A 97 15.17 20.75 -12.63
C ASN A 97 13.83 21.50 -12.59
N ASP A 98 12.88 21.18 -13.48
CA ASP A 98 11.59 21.89 -13.58
C ASP A 98 10.50 21.28 -12.65
N ASP A 99 10.93 20.63 -11.56
CA ASP A 99 10.09 20.05 -10.50
C ASP A 99 8.83 19.34 -11.05
N ILE A 100 7.63 19.68 -10.56
CA ILE A 100 6.36 19.05 -10.97
C ILE A 100 6.04 19.23 -12.47
N ARG A 101 6.66 20.16 -13.18
CA ARG A 101 6.44 20.32 -14.64
C ARG A 101 7.30 19.37 -15.46
N SER A 102 8.25 18.68 -14.83
CA SER A 102 9.12 17.73 -15.49
C SER A 102 8.41 16.40 -15.76
N VAL A 103 8.69 15.78 -16.91
CA VAL A 103 8.37 14.36 -17.14
C VAL A 103 9.14 13.45 -16.19
N PHE A 104 10.28 13.91 -15.66
CA PHE A 104 11.11 13.14 -14.71
C PHE A 104 10.75 13.39 -13.24
N PHE A 105 9.65 14.11 -12.98
CA PHE A 105 9.21 14.44 -11.63
C PHE A 105 9.10 13.25 -10.66
N PRO A 106 8.63 12.05 -11.07
CA PRO A 106 8.59 10.90 -10.15
C PRO A 106 9.95 10.55 -9.54
N ILE A 107 11.06 10.78 -10.26
CA ILE A 107 12.41 10.48 -9.78
C ILE A 107 12.82 11.48 -8.69
N SER A 108 12.66 12.79 -8.93
CA SER A 108 13.00 13.81 -7.95
C SER A 108 12.11 13.72 -6.71
N LEU A 109 10.80 13.53 -6.90
CA LEU A 109 9.85 13.32 -5.82
C LEU A 109 10.18 12.10 -4.96
N ALA A 110 10.58 10.98 -5.59
CA ALA A 110 10.97 9.77 -4.86
C ALA A 110 12.26 9.96 -4.07
N LYS A 111 13.21 10.77 -4.58
CA LYS A 111 14.43 11.15 -3.84
C LYS A 111 14.10 11.97 -2.59
N ASP A 112 13.20 12.94 -2.71
CA ASP A 112 12.72 13.75 -1.58
C ASP A 112 11.99 12.88 -0.54
N LEU A 113 11.10 12.00 -1.03
CA LEU A 113 10.38 11.05 -0.18
C LEU A 113 11.35 10.15 0.59
N LEU A 114 12.33 9.56 -0.11
CA LEU A 114 13.32 8.69 0.49
C LEU A 114 14.14 9.44 1.55
N THR A 115 14.52 10.68 1.29
CA THR A 115 15.23 11.54 2.26
C THR A 115 14.41 11.73 3.54
N ASN A 116 13.09 11.95 3.41
CA ASN A 116 12.20 12.15 4.55
C ASN A 116 11.99 10.86 5.37
N ILE A 117 11.77 9.73 4.70
CA ILE A 117 11.42 8.47 5.39
C ILE A 117 12.63 7.66 5.84
N SER A 118 13.83 7.92 5.33
CA SER A 118 15.04 7.19 5.72
C SER A 118 15.41 7.36 7.19
N ALA A 119 14.97 8.44 7.83
CA ALA A 119 15.14 8.67 9.27
C ALA A 119 14.08 7.96 10.14
N MET A 120 13.03 7.40 9.53
CA MET A 120 11.91 6.79 10.23
C MET A 120 12.11 5.28 10.36
N SER A 121 11.58 4.69 11.44
CA SER A 121 11.61 3.24 11.60
C SER A 121 10.61 2.56 10.64
N ILE A 122 10.89 1.33 10.23
CA ILE A 122 9.94 0.52 9.45
C ILE A 122 8.62 0.36 10.22
N ASP A 123 8.69 0.15 11.54
CA ASP A 123 7.51 -0.03 12.39
C ASP A 123 6.62 1.23 12.41
N THR A 124 7.23 2.43 12.31
CA THR A 124 6.51 3.71 12.19
C THR A 124 5.74 3.81 10.87
N LEU A 125 6.35 3.42 9.75
CA LEU A 125 5.70 3.45 8.44
C LEU A 125 4.59 2.39 8.36
N GLU A 126 4.88 1.18 8.84
CA GLU A 126 3.98 0.04 8.82
C GLU A 126 2.74 0.24 9.70
N ALA A 127 2.84 0.96 10.82
CA ALA A 127 1.74 1.20 11.74
C ALA A 127 0.51 1.90 11.10
N HIS A 128 0.68 2.54 9.94
CA HIS A 128 -0.41 3.12 9.15
C HIS A 128 -1.18 2.10 8.28
N GLY A 129 -0.66 0.88 8.19
CA GLY A 129 -1.28 -0.24 7.49
C GLY A 129 -1.21 -0.15 5.96
N PRO A 130 -2.10 -0.90 5.27
CA PRO A 130 -2.03 -1.09 3.81
C PRO A 130 -2.12 0.20 2.98
N GLY A 131 -2.74 1.26 3.51
CA GLY A 131 -2.80 2.55 2.83
C GLY A 131 -1.43 3.19 2.65
N MET A 132 -0.51 3.01 3.61
CA MET A 132 0.86 3.51 3.51
C MET A 132 1.66 2.70 2.49
N GLU A 133 1.54 1.37 2.51
CA GLU A 133 2.15 0.48 1.52
C GLU A 133 1.77 0.87 0.09
N LEU A 134 0.48 1.12 -0.14
CA LEU A 134 -0.02 1.51 -1.45
C LEU A 134 0.58 2.84 -1.90
N LYS A 135 0.62 3.85 -1.03
CA LYS A 135 1.21 5.16 -1.35
C LYS A 135 2.67 5.03 -1.75
N LEU A 136 3.46 4.29 -0.97
CA LEU A 136 4.88 4.04 -1.26
C LEU A 136 5.02 3.26 -2.57
N PHE A 137 4.25 2.19 -2.74
CA PHE A 137 4.25 1.38 -3.97
C PHE A 137 3.94 2.23 -5.20
N GLU A 138 2.96 3.13 -5.15
CA GLU A 138 2.62 3.97 -6.30
C GLU A 138 3.75 4.92 -6.69
N VAL A 139 4.52 5.42 -5.73
CA VAL A 139 5.73 6.21 -5.97
C VAL A 139 6.82 5.33 -6.59
N THR A 140 7.11 4.18 -5.99
CA THR A 140 8.08 3.20 -6.47
C THR A 140 7.78 2.76 -7.91
N ASN A 141 6.52 2.44 -8.19
CA ASN A 141 6.06 2.03 -9.52
C ASN A 141 6.23 3.14 -10.55
N SER A 142 5.99 4.40 -10.18
CA SER A 142 6.21 5.54 -11.09
C SER A 142 7.69 5.81 -11.37
N VAL A 143 8.59 5.56 -10.42
CA VAL A 143 10.04 5.57 -10.69
C VAL A 143 10.40 4.47 -11.69
N ALA A 144 9.87 3.26 -11.49
CA ALA A 144 10.07 2.14 -12.41
C ALA A 144 9.57 2.48 -13.83
N ASP A 145 8.42 3.15 -13.97
CA ASP A 145 7.90 3.60 -15.27
C ASP A 145 8.90 4.55 -15.96
N MET A 146 9.49 5.49 -15.23
CA MET A 146 10.47 6.43 -15.80
C MET A 146 11.76 5.75 -16.24
N ILE A 147 12.25 4.78 -15.47
CA ILE A 147 13.45 4.00 -15.84
C ILE A 147 13.18 3.19 -17.10
N SER A 148 12.02 2.54 -17.20
CA SER A 148 11.64 1.78 -18.40
C SER A 148 11.54 2.66 -19.65
N LEU A 149 11.08 3.90 -19.51
CA LEU A 149 10.98 4.86 -20.62
C LEU A 149 12.33 5.48 -21.00
N ASN A 150 13.28 5.59 -20.07
CA ASN A 150 14.60 6.16 -20.32
C ASN A 150 15.74 5.34 -19.69
N PRO A 151 16.02 4.14 -20.22
CA PRO A 151 17.02 3.23 -19.65
C PRO A 151 18.47 3.73 -19.78
N ARG A 152 18.71 4.84 -20.48
CA ARG A 152 20.04 5.39 -20.77
C ARG A 152 20.41 6.60 -19.92
N GLN A 153 19.62 6.94 -18.89
CA GLN A 153 20.04 7.94 -17.92
C GLN A 153 21.24 7.42 -17.11
N ALA A 154 22.43 7.69 -17.63
CA ALA A 154 23.67 7.46 -16.91
C ALA A 154 23.73 8.43 -15.74
N THR A 155 23.71 7.91 -14.51
CA THR A 155 24.02 8.68 -13.31
C THR A 155 25.55 8.77 -13.18
N SER A 156 26.03 9.89 -12.66
CA SER A 156 27.42 9.98 -12.25
C SER A 156 27.66 8.95 -11.15
N ALA A 157 28.83 8.29 -11.12
CA ALA A 157 29.14 7.23 -10.16
C ALA A 157 29.12 7.69 -8.68
N LEU A 158 28.92 8.98 -8.42
CA LEU A 158 28.91 9.60 -7.09
C LEU A 158 27.49 9.99 -6.63
N GLU A 159 26.46 9.81 -7.44
CA GLU A 159 25.08 10.20 -7.11
C GLU A 159 24.15 8.99 -7.05
N ILE A 160 23.24 9.00 -6.06
CA ILE A 160 22.15 8.01 -5.96
C ILE A 160 21.26 8.16 -7.21
N GLY A 161 21.25 7.12 -8.04
CA GLY A 161 20.53 7.09 -9.30
C GLY A 161 19.07 6.64 -9.16
N PRO A 162 18.27 6.74 -10.24
CA PRO A 162 16.88 6.26 -10.25
C PRO A 162 16.75 4.78 -9.87
N GLN A 163 17.70 3.94 -10.31
CA GLN A 163 17.73 2.51 -9.98
C GLN A 163 17.98 2.28 -8.48
N ASP A 164 18.89 3.04 -7.88
CA ASP A 164 19.17 2.96 -6.44
C ASP A 164 17.94 3.39 -5.62
N ILE A 165 17.27 4.47 -6.04
CA ILE A 165 16.01 4.94 -5.42
C ILE A 165 14.95 3.84 -5.50
N LEU A 166 14.78 3.22 -6.67
CA LEU A 166 13.81 2.16 -6.88
C LEU A 166 14.06 0.96 -5.94
N VAL A 167 15.32 0.49 -5.88
CA VAL A 167 15.72 -0.63 -5.00
C VAL A 167 15.53 -0.28 -3.53
N HIS A 168 15.92 0.92 -3.10
CA HIS A 168 15.73 1.35 -1.71
C HIS A 168 14.26 1.40 -1.30
N LEU A 169 13.39 2.00 -2.12
CA LEU A 169 11.96 2.03 -1.82
C LEU A 169 11.35 0.62 -1.82
N ALA A 170 11.76 -0.24 -2.76
CA ALA A 170 11.30 -1.61 -2.81
C ALA A 170 11.71 -2.41 -1.57
N ASN A 171 12.93 -2.21 -1.08
CA ASN A 171 13.41 -2.81 0.17
C ASN A 171 12.66 -2.28 1.40
N ILE A 172 12.26 -1.02 1.43
CA ILE A 172 11.43 -0.48 2.51
C ILE A 172 10.06 -1.20 2.52
N ILE A 173 9.38 -1.26 1.37
CA ILE A 173 8.06 -1.91 1.25
C ILE A 173 8.15 -3.40 1.58
N GLY A 174 9.22 -4.07 1.14
CA GLY A 174 9.49 -5.47 1.44
C GLY A 174 9.55 -5.81 2.93
N ARG A 175 9.95 -4.84 3.76
CA ARG A 175 10.19 -5.07 5.20
C ARG A 175 8.95 -4.91 6.07
N PHE A 176 7.80 -4.54 5.51
CA PHE A 176 6.55 -4.43 6.26
C PHE A 176 6.06 -5.85 6.62
N ARG A 177 5.64 -6.06 7.88
CA ARG A 177 5.19 -7.38 8.33
C ARG A 177 3.93 -7.82 7.60
N GLY A 178 3.78 -9.14 7.44
CA GLY A 178 2.64 -9.73 6.76
C GLY A 178 2.73 -9.70 5.23
N GLY A 179 3.50 -8.75 4.66
CA GLY A 179 3.82 -8.65 3.24
C GLY A 179 2.58 -8.50 2.35
N ASN A 180 2.54 -7.43 1.55
CA ASN A 180 1.44 -7.27 0.61
C ASN A 180 1.50 -8.34 -0.50
N LYS A 181 0.67 -9.38 -0.38
CA LYS A 181 0.66 -10.54 -1.29
C LYS A 181 0.38 -10.17 -2.75
N THR A 182 -0.14 -8.97 -3.01
CA THR A 182 -0.38 -8.46 -4.36
C THR A 182 0.71 -7.50 -4.81
N LEU A 183 1.10 -6.53 -3.97
CA LEU A 183 2.06 -5.49 -4.37
C LEU A 183 3.50 -6.02 -4.43
N LEU A 184 3.91 -6.93 -3.53
CA LEU A 184 5.29 -7.42 -3.50
C LEU A 184 5.65 -8.25 -4.75
N PRO A 185 4.84 -9.22 -5.22
CA PRO A 185 5.13 -9.92 -6.46
C PRO A 185 5.16 -9.00 -7.68
N LEU A 186 4.27 -8.00 -7.72
CA LEU A 186 4.27 -7.01 -8.78
C LEU A 186 5.56 -6.19 -8.76
N LEU A 187 5.99 -5.74 -7.58
CA LEU A 187 7.24 -4.98 -7.43
C LEU A 187 8.47 -5.81 -7.80
N GLN A 188 8.52 -7.08 -7.40
CA GLN A 188 9.56 -8.03 -7.79
C GLN A 188 9.61 -8.18 -9.33
N SER A 189 8.45 -8.35 -9.97
CA SER A 189 8.34 -8.42 -11.43
C SER A 189 8.81 -7.13 -12.11
N ARG A 190 8.49 -5.96 -11.53
CA ARG A 190 8.94 -4.65 -12.04
C ARG A 190 10.45 -4.50 -11.98
N LEU A 191 11.08 -4.90 -10.87
CA LEU A 191 12.53 -4.85 -10.70
C LEU A 191 13.23 -5.76 -11.73
N SER A 192 12.80 -7.01 -11.86
CA SER A 192 13.34 -7.95 -12.85
C SER A 192 13.16 -7.45 -14.28
N GLY A 193 12.00 -6.84 -14.60
CA GLY A 193 11.75 -6.25 -15.93
C GLY A 193 12.68 -5.09 -16.29
N ILE A 194 13.29 -4.43 -15.29
CA ILE A 194 14.29 -3.36 -15.46
C ILE A 194 15.72 -3.93 -15.48
N GLY A 195 15.90 -5.23 -15.25
CA GLY A 195 17.21 -5.88 -15.13
C GLY A 195 17.84 -5.76 -13.75
N LEU A 196 17.04 -5.45 -12.72
CA LEU A 196 17.46 -5.40 -11.33
C LEU A 196 17.01 -6.68 -10.63
N ASP A 197 17.87 -7.69 -10.55
CA ASP A 197 17.57 -8.97 -9.88
C ASP A 197 17.67 -8.90 -8.35
N SER A 198 17.38 -7.73 -7.76
CA SER A 198 17.39 -7.55 -6.32
C SER A 198 16.22 -8.33 -5.70
N LEU A 199 16.53 -9.27 -4.81
CA LEU A 199 15.51 -9.97 -4.03
C LEU A 199 15.00 -9.05 -2.93
N ILE A 200 13.70 -8.75 -2.96
CA ILE A 200 13.05 -8.03 -1.86
C ILE A 200 12.97 -9.00 -0.69
N LEU A 201 13.84 -8.82 0.31
CA LEU A 201 13.89 -9.71 1.47
C LEU A 201 12.87 -9.25 2.52
N PRO A 202 11.84 -10.06 2.83
CA PRO A 202 10.92 -9.74 3.90
C PRO A 202 11.63 -9.71 5.25
N ARG A 203 11.18 -8.82 6.14
CA ARG A 203 11.68 -8.78 7.52
C ARG A 203 11.26 -10.08 8.22
N ILE A 204 12.23 -10.88 8.65
CA ILE A 204 11.98 -12.08 9.44
C ILE A 204 11.41 -11.63 10.78
N THR A 205 10.12 -11.86 10.99
CA THR A 205 9.51 -11.88 12.31
C THR A 205 8.72 -13.18 12.43
N ASP A 206 9.34 -14.19 13.03
CA ASP A 206 8.63 -15.25 13.76
C ASP A 206 7.70 -14.54 14.78
N VAL A 207 6.43 -14.87 14.96
CA VAL A 207 5.78 -16.18 15.04
C VAL A 207 4.42 -16.08 14.35
N THR A 208 4.25 -16.74 13.19
CA THR A 208 2.91 -17.13 12.78
C THR A 208 2.51 -18.25 13.73
N TYR A 209 1.58 -17.99 14.66
CA TYR A 209 0.90 -19.05 15.39
C TYR A 209 -0.02 -19.76 14.39
N ASP A 210 0.57 -20.55 13.50
CA ASP A 210 -0.17 -21.52 12.71
C ASP A 210 -0.49 -22.65 13.68
N SER A 211 -1.60 -22.51 14.40
CA SER A 211 -2.10 -23.54 15.30
C SER A 211 -2.55 -24.73 14.46
N PRO A 212 -1.91 -25.91 14.58
CA PRO A 212 -2.32 -27.08 13.83
C PRO A 212 -3.41 -27.82 14.62
N ASP A 213 -4.56 -27.19 14.84
CA ASP A 213 -5.71 -27.84 15.50
C ASP A 213 -6.99 -27.69 14.65
N THR A 214 -6.96 -28.26 13.45
CA THR A 214 -8.17 -28.70 12.73
C THR A 214 -8.00 -30.13 12.23
N ASN A 215 -7.53 -31.03 13.08
CA ASN A 215 -7.69 -32.48 12.91
C ASN A 215 -8.33 -33.06 14.17
N ARG A 216 -9.60 -32.71 14.42
CA ARG A 216 -10.43 -33.39 15.41
C ARG A 216 -11.51 -34.20 14.67
N GLU A 217 -11.19 -35.48 14.51
CA GLU A 217 -12.10 -36.62 14.47
C GLU A 217 -13.19 -36.64 13.38
N LYS A 218 -12.86 -37.25 12.24
CA LYS A 218 -13.80 -38.10 11.49
C LYS A 218 -13.14 -39.45 11.21
N SER A 219 -13.12 -40.31 12.21
CA SER A 219 -12.91 -41.75 12.01
C SER A 219 -13.46 -42.49 13.22
N SER A 220 -14.01 -43.67 12.96
CA SER A 220 -14.51 -44.68 13.92
C SER A 220 -15.88 -44.46 14.57
N ILE A 221 -16.95 -44.51 13.77
CA ILE A 221 -18.13 -45.33 14.10
C ILE A 221 -18.64 -45.98 12.80
N GLU A 222 -17.96 -47.04 12.35
CA GLU A 222 -18.62 -48.07 11.55
C GLU A 222 -18.86 -49.25 12.49
N SER A 223 -20.12 -49.39 12.87
CA SER A 223 -20.63 -50.45 13.72
C SER A 223 -20.47 -51.79 13.03
N ASN A 224 -19.72 -52.67 13.68
CA ASN A 224 -19.84 -54.11 13.47
C ASN A 224 -21.28 -54.55 13.80
N GLU A 225 -22.01 -55.03 12.80
CA GLU A 225 -22.97 -56.12 13.02
C GLU A 225 -23.10 -56.92 11.71
N ALA A 226 -22.48 -58.09 11.73
CA ALA A 226 -22.56 -59.09 10.69
C ALA A 226 -23.43 -60.25 11.21
N LEU A 227 -24.34 -60.70 10.33
CA LEU A 227 -24.88 -62.08 10.21
C LEU A 227 -25.88 -62.57 11.26
N ALA A 228 -27.14 -62.78 10.85
CA ALA A 228 -27.74 -64.11 10.65
C ALA A 228 -29.22 -64.06 10.18
N GLU A 229 -29.46 -64.72 9.04
CA GLU A 229 -30.61 -65.57 8.64
C GLU A 229 -32.07 -65.22 8.99
N HIS A 230 -32.94 -65.03 7.97
CA HIS A 230 -33.84 -66.07 7.42
C HIS A 230 -34.82 -65.49 6.37
N SER A 231 -35.03 -66.22 5.27
CA SER A 231 -36.13 -66.13 4.27
C SER A 231 -37.14 -67.29 4.57
N PRO A 232 -38.30 -67.47 3.90
CA PRO A 232 -38.92 -66.75 2.76
C PRO A 232 -40.48 -66.59 2.85
N ASP A 233 -41.09 -66.24 1.70
CA ASP A 233 -42.52 -66.30 1.29
C ASP A 233 -43.39 -65.08 1.72
N ASP A 234 -44.19 -64.40 0.87
CA ASP A 234 -45.11 -64.91 -0.16
C ASP A 234 -45.55 -63.84 -1.21
N GLU A 235 -45.82 -64.34 -2.42
CA GLU A 235 -46.76 -63.95 -3.51
C GLU A 235 -47.23 -62.50 -3.79
N HIS A 236 -46.95 -62.03 -5.02
CA HIS A 236 -47.88 -61.76 -6.16
C HIS A 236 -47.30 -60.62 -7.07
N CYS A 237 -46.92 -60.88 -8.34
CA CYS A 237 -47.77 -60.82 -9.56
C CYS A 237 -48.42 -59.41 -9.78
N VAL A 238 -48.35 -58.68 -10.90
CA VAL A 238 -47.98 -58.93 -12.31
C VAL A 238 -47.91 -57.57 -13.08
N LEU A 239 -47.29 -57.59 -14.28
CA LEU A 239 -47.58 -56.83 -15.55
C LEU A 239 -47.16 -55.33 -15.67
N PHE A 240 -46.17 -54.99 -16.53
CA PHE A 240 -46.24 -54.63 -17.98
C PHE A 240 -46.94 -53.25 -18.21
N ASP A 241 -46.49 -52.29 -19.05
CA ASP A 241 -45.42 -52.14 -20.05
C ASP A 241 -45.31 -50.63 -20.46
N PRO A 242 -44.65 -50.17 -21.56
CA PRO A 242 -43.78 -48.98 -21.57
C PRO A 242 -44.28 -47.89 -22.56
N ASN A 243 -43.49 -46.83 -22.76
CA ASN A 243 -43.52 -45.90 -23.91
C ASN A 243 -44.87 -45.50 -24.54
N SER A 244 -45.23 -44.21 -24.43
CA SER A 244 -45.91 -43.49 -25.51
C SER A 244 -45.67 -41.97 -25.42
N TYR A 245 -44.85 -41.51 -26.37
CA TYR A 245 -44.63 -40.14 -26.88
C TYR A 245 -43.91 -39.11 -26.02
#